data_AF-A0A498F2I2-F1
#
_entry.id   AF-A0A498F2I2-F1
#
_cell.length_a   1.000
_cell.length_b   1.000
_cell.length_c   1.000
_cell.angle_alpha   90.00
_cell.angle_beta   90.00
_cell.angle_gamma   90.00
#
_symmetry.space_group_name_H-M   'P 1'
#
loop_
_entity.id
_entity.type
_entity.pdbx_description
1 polymer ?
#
loop_
_entity_poly.entity_id
_entity_poly.type
_entity_poly.pdbx_seq_one_letter_code
_entity_poly.pdbx_strand_id
1 'polypeptide(L)' 'MDRHKLEDHEVIEGEVKPTGNGAHVLVPKRWRGADVKIV' A
#
# COMPACT_ATOMS: atom_id res chain seq x y z
N MET A 1 -5.57 -9.23 -0.02
CA MET A 1 -4.90 -8.14 0.70
C MET A 1 -5.32 -8.25 2.14
N ASP A 2 -4.37 -8.63 2.98
CA ASP A 2 -4.58 -8.70 4.42
C ASP A 2 -4.43 -7.31 5.03
N ARG A 3 -5.18 -7.01 6.08
CA ARG A 3 -5.20 -5.69 6.71
C ARG A 3 -4.95 -5.84 8.20
N HIS A 4 -3.92 -5.17 8.67
CA HIS A 4 -3.57 -5.12 10.08
C HIS A 4 -3.23 -3.69 10.51
N LYS A 5 -3.00 -3.49 11.81
CA LYS A 5 -2.58 -2.22 12.39
C LYS A 5 -1.14 -2.35 12.88
N LEU A 6 -0.32 -1.36 12.58
CA LEU A 6 1.04 -1.22 13.09
C LEU A 6 1.20 0.21 13.60
N GLU A 7 1.55 0.39 14.87
CA GLU A 7 1.89 1.72 15.43
C GLU A 7 0.91 2.85 15.03
N ASP A 8 -0.39 2.62 15.24
CA ASP A 8 -1.51 3.51 14.85
C ASP A 8 -1.77 3.71 13.34
N HIS A 9 -1.00 3.05 12.47
CA HIS A 9 -1.18 3.10 11.01
C HIS A 9 -1.94 1.87 10.50
N GLU A 10 -2.83 2.11 9.54
CA GLU A 10 -3.46 1.03 8.76
C GLU A 10 -2.42 0.49 7.76
N VAL A 11 -2.14 -0.81 7.83
CA VAL A 11 -1.21 -1.49 6.92
C VAL A 11 -1.96 -2.49 6.08
N ILE A 12 -1.57 -2.57 4.81
CA ILE A 12 -2.12 -3.52 3.84
C ILE A 12 -0.97 -4.28 3.21
N GLU A 13 -0.99 -5.60 3.38
CA GLU A 13 -0.05 -6.48 2.71
C GLU A 13 -0.57 -6.84 1.31
N GLY A 14 0.31 -6.69 0.33
CA GLY A 14 0.02 -6.96 -1.06
C GLY A 14 1.29 -7.32 -1.84
N GLU A 15 1.12 -8.19 -2.83
CA GLU A 15 2.18 -8.50 -3.78
C GLU A 15 2.31 -7.36 -4.79
N VAL A 16 3.54 -6.88 -4.95
CA VAL A 16 3.89 -5.85 -5.91
C VAL A 16 4.00 -6.47 -7.30
N LYS A 17 3.30 -5.88 -8.28
CA LYS A 17 3.37 -6.35 -9.67
C LYS A 17 4.43 -5.55 -10.44
N PRO A 18 5.33 -6.24 -11.18
CA PRO A 18 6.26 -5.56 -12.06
C PRO A 18 5.50 -4.83 -13.17
N THR A 19 5.96 -3.64 -13.54
CA THR A 19 5.45 -2.91 -14.70
C THR A 19 6.60 -2.20 -15.40
N GLY A 20 7.09 -2.81 -16.48
CA GLY A 20 8.30 -2.37 -17.16
C GLY A 20 9.51 -2.45 -16.22
N ASN A 21 10.25 -1.34 -16.10
CA ASN A 21 11.37 -1.21 -15.17
C ASN A 21 10.94 -0.75 -13.76
N GLY A 22 9.64 -0.66 -13.51
CA GLY A 22 9.08 -0.19 -12.24
C GLY A 22 8.15 -1.20 -11.60
N ALA A 23 7.52 -0.76 -10.52
CA ALA A 23 6.54 -1.51 -9.75
C ALA A 23 5.32 -0.63 -9.51
N HIS A 24 4.12 -1.18 -9.66
CA HIS A 24 2.90 -0.51 -9.25
C HIS A 24 2.39 -1.11 -7.95
N VAL A 25 2.08 -0.23 -6.99
CA VAL A 25 1.37 -0.59 -5.76
C VAL A 25 -0.06 -0.08 -5.87
N LEU A 26 -1.03 -0.97 -5.67
CA LEU A 26 -2.44 -0.62 -5.65
C LEU A 26 -2.88 -0.36 -4.22
N VAL A 27 -3.28 0.88 -3.93
CA VAL A 27 -3.78 1.29 -2.61
C VAL A 27 -5.31 1.51 -2.64
N PRO A 28 -6.02 1.37 -1.51
CA PRO A 28 -7.44 1.64 -1.46
C PRO A 28 -7.79 3.09 -1.82
N LYS A 29 -8.87 3.29 -2.57
CA LYS A 29 -9.38 4.62 -2.94
C LYS A 29 -9.67 5.54 -1.74
N ARG A 30 -9.89 4.97 -0.55
CA ARG A 30 -10.12 5.72 0.70
C ARG A 30 -8.87 6.42 1.24
N TRP A 31 -7.67 6.01 0.81
CA TRP A 31 -6.40 6.64 1.22
C TRP A 31 -6.02 7.85 0.36
N ARG A 32 -6.89 8.30 -0.55
CA ARG A 32 -6.64 9.53 -1.31
C ARG A 32 -6.49 10.72 -0.34
N GLY A 33 -5.38 11.44 -0.49
CA GLY A 33 -5.04 12.58 0.38
C GLY A 33 -4.36 12.19 1.69
N ALA A 34 -4.09 10.91 1.93
CA ALA A 34 -3.26 10.47 3.04
C ALA A 34 -1.77 10.47 2.65
N ASP A 35 -0.90 10.70 3.63
CA ASP A 35 0.52 10.38 3.51
C ASP A 35 0.71 8.87 3.61
N VAL A 36 1.40 8.28 2.62
CA VAL A 36 1.61 6.83 2.52
C VAL A 36 3.10 6.53 2.49
N LYS A 37 3.53 5.59 3.34
CA LYS A 37 4.88 5.04 3.33
C LYS A 37 4.84 3.61 2.79
N ILE A 38 5.68 3.30 1.82
CA ILE A 38 5.95 1.93 1.37
C ILE A 38 7.22 1.46 2.09
N VAL A 39 7.14 0.29 2.73
CA VAL A 39 8.22 -0.33 3.52
C VAL A 39 8.69 -1.63 2.90
#